data_AF-A0A7G2BZ41-F1
#
_entry.id   AF-A0A7G2BZ41-F1
#
_cell.length_a   1.000
_cell.length_b   1.000
_cell.length_c   1.000
_cell.angle_alpha   90.00
_cell.angle_beta   90.00
_cell.angle_gamma   90.00
#
_symmetry.space_group_name_H-M   'P 1'
#
loop_
_entity.id
_entity.type
_entity.pdbx_description
1 polymer ?
#
loop_
_entity_poly.entity_id
_entity_poly.type
_entity_poly.pdbx_seq_one_letter_code
_entity_poly.pdbx_strand_id
1 'polypeptide(L)'
;MAPAVDIEATFDKAETFYAKGDRAKAKELYEQIINENNISADETESIRAKEQSIHRLNEILLITNDGEALIQLLYSARSFFYLLPKAKTTNMVRKLFESIVQGASPSSDSTRCASRM
;
A
#
# COMPACT_ATOMS: atom_id res chain seq x y z
N MET A 1 8.24 -25.79 -4.48
CA MET A 1 8.83 -24.44 -4.55
C MET A 1 7.83 -23.60 -5.31
N ALA A 2 7.16 -22.63 -4.66
CA ALA A 2 6.34 -21.68 -5.41
C ALA A 2 7.26 -20.91 -6.38
N PRO A 3 6.81 -20.57 -7.60
CA PRO A 3 7.61 -19.75 -8.50
C PRO A 3 7.92 -18.41 -7.80
N ALA A 4 9.17 -17.94 -7.92
CA ALA A 4 9.55 -16.63 -7.43
C ALA A 4 8.64 -15.57 -8.06
N VAL A 5 8.10 -14.66 -7.24
CA VAL A 5 7.27 -13.57 -7.76
C VAL A 5 8.19 -12.58 -8.46
N ASP A 6 7.96 -12.36 -9.75
CA ASP A 6 8.57 -11.24 -10.46
C ASP A 6 7.90 -9.95 -9.98
N ILE A 7 8.55 -9.25 -9.06
CA ILE A 7 7.97 -8.09 -8.37
C ILE A 7 7.67 -6.96 -9.34
N GLU A 8 8.59 -6.67 -10.26
CA GLU A 8 8.45 -5.57 -11.22
C GLU A 8 7.28 -5.86 -12.18
N ALA A 9 7.24 -7.05 -12.78
CA ALA A 9 6.15 -7.42 -13.69
C ALA A 9 4.80 -7.54 -12.98
N THR A 10 4.81 -7.96 -11.71
CA THR A 10 3.59 -8.03 -10.88
C THR A 10 3.10 -6.64 -10.52
N PHE A 11 4.01 -5.71 -10.25
CA PHE A 11 3.69 -4.31 -9.96
C PHE A 11 3.08 -3.61 -11.17
N ASP A 12 3.65 -3.77 -12.36
CA ASP A 12 3.10 -3.20 -13.60
C ASP A 12 1.68 -3.70 -13.90
N LYS A 13 1.44 -4.99 -13.64
CA LYS A 13 0.11 -5.59 -13.73
C LYS A 13 -0.83 -4.99 -12.69
N ALA A 14 -0.38 -4.81 -11.46
CA ALA A 14 -1.16 -4.22 -10.38
C ALA A 14 -1.58 -2.78 -10.71
N GLU A 15 -0.65 -1.94 -11.18
CA GLU A 15 -0.94 -0.56 -11.61
C GLU A 15 -1.92 -0.54 -12.79
N THR A 16 -1.83 -1.51 -13.72
CA THR A 16 -2.80 -1.64 -14.82
C THR A 16 -4.22 -1.90 -14.31
N PHE A 17 -4.40 -2.79 -13.33
CA PHE A 17 -5.72 -3.03 -12.74
C PHE A 17 -6.19 -1.84 -11.89
N TYR A 18 -5.28 -1.22 -11.13
CA TYR A 18 -5.56 -0.03 -10.35
C TYR A 18 -6.07 1.12 -11.23
N ALA A 19 -5.40 1.38 -12.36
CA ALA A 19 -5.78 2.40 -13.33
C ALA A 19 -7.13 2.12 -14.01
N LYS A 20 -7.48 0.84 -14.20
CA LYS A 20 -8.80 0.42 -14.70
C LYS A 20 -9.91 0.49 -13.64
N GLY A 21 -9.58 0.79 -12.39
CA GLY A 21 -10.52 0.83 -11.28
C GLY A 21 -10.82 -0.54 -10.65
N ASP A 22 -10.18 -1.61 -11.10
CA ASP A 22 -10.32 -2.96 -10.52
C ASP A 22 -9.46 -3.06 -9.25
N ARG A 23 -9.94 -2.45 -8.17
CA ARG A 23 -9.23 -2.37 -6.88
C ARG A 23 -9.08 -3.73 -6.20
N ALA A 24 -9.98 -4.67 -6.47
CA ALA A 24 -9.90 -6.02 -5.90
C ALA A 24 -8.69 -6.77 -6.46
N LYS A 25 -8.53 -6.83 -7.79
CA LYS A 25 -7.36 -7.48 -8.40
C LYS A 25 -6.06 -6.74 -8.11
N ALA A 26 -6.09 -5.40 -8.10
CA ALA A 26 -4.92 -4.62 -7.74
C ALA A 26 -4.46 -4.94 -6.31
N LYS A 27 -5.40 -5.00 -5.35
CA LYS A 27 -5.15 -5.39 -3.95
C LYS A 27 -4.45 -6.75 -3.86
N GLU A 28 -4.98 -7.78 -4.52
CA GLU A 28 -4.40 -9.13 -4.50
C GLU A 28 -2.94 -9.13 -4.99
N LEU A 29 -2.64 -8.38 -6.05
CA LEU A 29 -1.28 -8.30 -6.61
C LEU A 29 -0.33 -7.52 -5.69
N TYR A 30 -0.77 -6.43 -5.06
CA TYR A 30 0.05 -5.73 -4.07
C TYR A 30 0.33 -6.61 -2.85
N GLU A 31 -0.66 -7.37 -2.37
CA GLU A 31 -0.47 -8.34 -1.26
C GLU A 31 0.56 -9.42 -1.64
N GLN A 32 0.54 -9.92 -2.87
CA GLN A 32 1.56 -10.86 -3.37
C GLN A 32 2.96 -10.26 -3.32
N ILE A 33 3.14 -9.01 -3.81
CA ILE A 33 4.43 -8.31 -3.78
C ILE A 33 4.90 -8.09 -2.33
N ILE A 34 3.99 -7.69 -1.45
CA ILE A 34 4.33 -7.37 -0.06
C ILE A 34 4.78 -8.62 0.70
N ASN A 35 4.17 -9.77 0.41
CA ASN A 35 4.48 -11.04 1.03
C ASN A 35 5.73 -11.73 0.44
N GLU A 36 6.24 -11.28 -0.71
CA GLU A 36 7.50 -11.76 -1.28
C GLU A 36 8.69 -11.27 -0.45
N ASN A 37 9.40 -12.19 0.20
CA ASN A 37 10.52 -11.87 1.09
C ASN A 37 11.89 -12.14 0.45
N ASN A 38 11.91 -12.74 -0.74
CA ASN A 38 13.15 -13.03 -1.46
C ASN A 38 13.57 -11.83 -2.31
N ILE A 39 13.94 -10.74 -1.64
CA ILE A 39 14.44 -9.50 -2.27
C ILE A 39 15.78 -9.18 -1.63
N SER A 40 16.79 -8.99 -2.48
CA SER A 40 18.11 -8.55 -2.07
C SER A 40 18.22 -7.01 -2.07
N ALA A 41 19.15 -6.49 -1.27
CA ALA A 41 19.34 -5.05 -1.08
C ALA A 41 19.83 -4.31 -2.34
N ASP A 42 20.37 -5.03 -3.33
CA ASP A 42 20.83 -4.52 -4.62
C ASP A 42 19.71 -4.44 -5.69
N GLU A 43 18.58 -5.11 -5.47
CA GLU A 43 17.41 -5.09 -6.36
C GLU A 43 16.59 -3.80 -6.19
N THR A 44 17.19 -2.69 -6.63
CA THR A 44 16.68 -1.33 -6.38
C THR A 44 15.28 -1.11 -6.95
N GLU A 45 14.98 -1.65 -8.14
CA GLU A 45 13.66 -1.51 -8.75
C GLU A 45 12.60 -2.38 -8.04
N SER A 46 12.90 -3.64 -7.70
CA SER A 46 12.05 -4.48 -6.83
C SER A 46 11.75 -3.81 -5.48
N ILE A 47 12.74 -3.16 -4.86
CA ILE A 47 12.57 -2.39 -3.62
C ILE A 47 11.60 -1.22 -3.84
N ARG A 48 11.74 -0.46 -4.93
CA ARG A 48 10.84 0.66 -5.25
C ARG A 48 9.42 0.18 -5.54
N ALA A 49 9.27 -0.88 -6.32
CA ALA A 49 7.97 -1.48 -6.64
C ALA A 49 7.26 -1.97 -5.37
N LYS A 50 7.99 -2.61 -4.44
CA LYS A 50 7.43 -3.04 -3.15
C LYS A 50 7.05 -1.87 -2.25
N GLU A 51 7.86 -0.82 -2.18
CA GLU A 51 7.52 0.42 -1.47
C GLU A 51 6.23 1.05 -2.01
N GLN A 52 6.11 1.17 -3.34
CA GLN A 52 4.91 1.71 -3.97
C GLN A 52 3.69 0.83 -3.72
N SER A 53 3.86 -0.50 -3.77
CA SER A 53 2.79 -1.47 -3.46
C SER A 53 2.23 -1.29 -2.05
N ILE A 54 3.09 -1.05 -1.04
CA ILE A 54 2.65 -0.78 0.34
C ILE A 54 1.78 0.49 0.40
N HIS A 55 2.19 1.56 -0.28
CA HIS A 55 1.40 2.79 -0.31
C HIS A 55 0.07 2.61 -1.04
N ARG A 56 0.05 1.91 -2.18
CA ARG A 56 -1.17 1.62 -2.94
C ARG A 56 -2.16 0.75 -2.18
N LEU A 57 -1.66 -0.27 -1.49
CA LEU A 57 -2.51 -1.13 -0.66
C LEU A 57 -3.09 -0.33 0.52
N ASN A 58 -2.30 0.51 1.18
CA ASN A 58 -2.79 1.40 2.23
C ASN A 58 -3.92 2.32 1.72
N GLU A 59 -3.78 2.93 0.54
CA GLU A 59 -4.86 3.73 -0.07
C GLU A 59 -6.15 2.94 -0.27
N ILE A 60 -6.06 1.72 -0.82
CA ILE A 60 -7.22 0.86 -1.05
C ILE A 60 -7.91 0.50 0.28
N LEU A 61 -7.12 0.10 1.28
CA LEU A 61 -7.65 -0.34 2.58
C LEU A 61 -8.29 0.79 3.39
N LEU A 62 -7.78 2.03 3.25
CA LEU A 62 -8.40 3.20 3.85
C LEU A 62 -9.77 3.51 3.23
N ILE A 63 -9.92 3.35 1.91
CA ILE A 63 -11.21 3.54 1.23
C ILE A 63 -12.23 2.50 1.71
N THR A 64 -11.80 1.25 1.92
CA THR A 64 -12.68 0.18 2.41
C THR A 64 -12.89 0.22 3.93
N ASN A 65 -12.23 1.14 4.64
CA ASN A 65 -12.23 1.29 6.10
C ASN A 65 -11.95 -0.04 6.85
N ASP A 66 -11.05 -0.85 6.31
CA ASP A 66 -10.71 -2.18 6.83
C ASP A 66 -9.53 -2.08 7.81
N GLY A 67 -9.86 -1.79 9.07
CA GLY A 67 -8.86 -1.57 10.13
C GLY A 67 -7.99 -2.81 10.41
N GLU A 68 -8.55 -4.02 10.31
CA GLU A 68 -7.79 -5.25 10.52
C GLU A 68 -6.78 -5.46 9.40
N ALA A 69 -7.20 -5.28 8.14
CA ALA A 69 -6.28 -5.38 7.00
C ALA A 69 -5.18 -4.30 7.05
N LEU A 70 -5.48 -3.09 7.52
CA LEU A 70 -4.45 -2.05 7.73
C LEU A 70 -3.41 -2.47 8.77
N ILE A 71 -3.85 -3.10 9.87
CA ILE A 71 -2.94 -3.65 10.88
C ILE A 71 -2.09 -4.77 10.26
N GLN A 72 -2.68 -5.68 9.49
CA GLN A 72 -1.96 -6.76 8.81
C GLN A 72 -0.93 -6.23 7.82
N LEU A 73 -1.25 -5.17 7.06
CA LEU A 73 -0.30 -4.49 6.18
C LEU A 73 0.96 -4.02 6.93
N LEU A 74 0.79 -3.39 8.09
CA LEU A 74 1.93 -2.93 8.91
C LEU A 74 2.80 -4.10 9.39
N TYR A 75 2.20 -5.24 9.72
CA TYR A 75 2.95 -6.45 10.08
C TYR A 75 3.71 -7.03 8.88
N SER A 76 3.07 -7.18 7.73
CA SER A 76 3.70 -7.73 6.52
C SER A 76 4.81 -6.82 5.98
N ALA A 77 4.70 -5.50 6.14
CA ALA A 77 5.74 -4.56 5.74
C ALA A 77 7.00 -4.59 6.63
N ARG A 78 6.97 -5.24 7.80
CA ARG A 78 8.06 -5.18 8.78
C ARG A 78 9.37 -5.76 8.25
N SER A 79 9.33 -6.88 7.53
CA SER A 79 10.54 -7.50 6.96
C SER A 79 11.23 -6.58 5.95
N PHE A 80 10.42 -5.86 5.16
CA PHE A 80 10.91 -4.92 4.15
C PHE A 80 11.68 -3.74 4.76
N PHE A 81 11.31 -3.28 5.95
CA PHE A 81 12.01 -2.17 6.61
C PHE A 81 13.46 -2.47 7.00
N TYR A 82 13.86 -3.74 7.09
CA TYR A 82 15.26 -4.12 7.30
C TYR A 82 16.13 -3.93 6.05
N LEU A 83 15.53 -3.84 4.86
CA LEU A 83 16.23 -3.62 3.59
C LEU A 83 16.45 -2.13 3.29
N LEU A 84 15.77 -1.23 4.01
CA LEU A 84 15.77 0.19 3.73
C LEU A 84 16.72 0.99 4.64
N PRO A 85 17.30 2.10 4.14
CA PRO A 85 17.97 3.06 4.99
C PRO A 85 17.03 3.62 6.08
N LYS A 86 17.54 3.82 7.30
CA LYS A 86 16.77 4.27 8.47
C LYS A 86 15.89 5.51 8.20
N ALA A 87 16.43 6.49 7.48
CA ALA A 87 15.70 7.71 7.13
C ALA A 87 14.47 7.41 6.26
N LYS A 88 14.60 6.47 5.31
CA LYS A 88 13.53 6.06 4.40
C LYS A 88 12.45 5.27 5.15
N THR A 89 12.85 4.30 5.98
CA THR A 89 11.94 3.56 6.87
C THR A 89 11.12 4.52 7.73
N THR A 90 11.78 5.49 8.37
CA THR A 90 11.12 6.46 9.25
C THR A 90 10.09 7.29 8.49
N ASN A 91 10.43 7.75 7.28
CA ASN A 91 9.52 8.49 6.43
C ASN A 91 8.31 7.65 5.98
N MET A 92 8.53 6.40 5.56
CA MET A 92 7.46 5.49 5.16
C MET A 92 6.49 5.23 6.31
N VAL A 93 7.02 4.83 7.47
CA VAL A 93 6.21 4.55 8.67
C VAL A 93 5.40 5.78 9.05
N ARG A 94 6.02 6.97 9.11
CA ARG A 94 5.32 8.22 9.39
C ARG A 94 4.15 8.46 8.44
N LYS A 95 4.38 8.37 7.12
CA LYS A 95 3.33 8.60 6.12
C LYS A 95 2.18 7.60 6.22
N LEU A 96 2.48 6.32 6.49
CA LEU A 96 1.45 5.30 6.69
C LEU A 96 0.60 5.62 7.93
N PHE A 97 1.24 5.93 9.07
CA PHE A 97 0.53 6.32 10.28
C PHE A 97 -0.31 7.59 10.10
N GLU A 98 0.25 8.64 9.48
CA GLU A 98 -0.48 9.87 9.19
C GLU A 98 -1.71 9.61 8.32
N SER A 99 -1.56 8.79 7.27
CA SER A 99 -2.67 8.42 6.39
C SER A 99 -3.76 7.63 7.12
N ILE A 100 -3.37 6.71 8.02
CA ILE A 100 -4.32 5.93 8.82
C ILE A 100 -5.07 6.82 9.81
N VAL A 101 -4.37 7.70 10.52
CA VAL A 101 -5.00 8.62 11.49
C VAL A 101 -5.94 9.61 10.80
N GLN A 102 -5.54 10.15 9.65
CA GLN A 102 -6.36 11.07 8.87
C GLN A 102 -7.55 10.37 8.21
N GLY A 103 -7.34 9.18 7.64
CA GLY A 103 -8.41 8.37 7.04
C GLY A 103 -9.41 7.80 8.06
N ALA A 104 -8.99 7.59 9.31
CA ALA A 104 -9.86 7.15 10.41
C ALA A 104 -10.67 8.29 11.05
N SER A 105 -10.41 9.55 10.67
CA SER A 105 -11.23 10.67 11.11
C SER A 105 -12.53 10.68 10.30
N PRO A 106 -13.72 10.64 10.92
CA PRO A 106 -14.95 10.82 10.17
C PRO A 106 -14.85 12.20 9.52
N SER A 107 -14.96 12.22 8.19
CA SER A 107 -15.06 13.44 7.42
C SER A 107 -16.21 14.28 7.97
N SER A 108 -15.89 15.24 8.83
CA SER A 108 -16.76 16.38 9.06
C SER A 108 -16.77 17.19 7.77
N ASP A 109 -17.95 17.19 7.15
CA ASP A 109 -18.50 18.33 6.43
C ASP A 109 -18.18 18.47 4.92
N SER A 110 -19.07 17.92 4.11
CA SER A 110 -19.66 18.70 3.03
C SER A 110 -21.18 18.53 3.04
N THR A 111 -21.80 18.96 4.14
CA THR A 111 -23.20 19.40 4.10
C THR A 111 -23.18 20.87 3.71
N ARG A 112 -23.01 21.16 2.41
CA ARG A 112 -23.59 22.39 1.87
C ARG A 112 -24.96 22.07 1.34
N CYS A 113 -25.93 22.19 2.25
CA CYS A 113 -27.26 22.69 1.94
C CYS A 113 -27.16 23.82 0.91
N ALA A 114 -27.55 23.55 -0.33
CA ALA A 114 -28.06 24.56 -1.25
C ALA A 114 -29.58 24.37 -1.31
N SER A 115 -30.25 24.90 -0.29
CA SER A 115 -31.67 25.25 -0.37
C SER A 115 -31.74 26.78 -0.26
N ARG A 116 -32.62 27.39 -1.08
CA ARG A 116 -32.77 28.84 -1.41
C ARG A 116 -31.88 29.28 -2.57
N MET A 117 -32.39 29.75 -3.71
CA MET A 117 -33.63 30.49 -4.01
C MET A 117 -34.32 29.96 -5.27
#